data_AF-A0A1H4Q937-F1
#
_entry.id   AF-A0A1H4Q937-F1
#
_cell.length_a   1.000
_cell.length_b   1.000
_cell.length_c   1.000
_cell.angle_alpha   90.00
_cell.angle_beta   90.00
_cell.angle_gamma   90.00
#
_symmetry.space_group_name_H-M   'P 1'
#
loop_
_entity.id
_entity.type
_entity.pdbx_description
1 polymer ?
#
loop_
_entity_poly.entity_id
_entity_poly.type
_entity_poly.pdbx_seq_one_letter_code
_entity_poly.pdbx_strand_id
1 'polypeptide(L)'
;MLHAPYAQLGPNAHDSWLKNLLLKARPKDIHLVLPGFQLNDFQPPLSGQPAHRLGIGAHRLSVPLHSRGVPRERKDVVSEEVANSLRIVQTGPDRLVLCLQYPVDPDAEFTPASETLELAVCIQTLNAKGGWFSRVRVIHLNPRAAGRYPALPRQAVTEHPPMLLVETHLLESADHAHQD
;
A
#
# COMPACT_ATOMS: atom_id res chain seq x y z
N MET A 1 8.56 -10.41 17.09
CA MET A 1 8.72 -9.08 16.46
C MET A 1 7.83 -9.05 15.23
N LEU A 2 6.99 -8.03 15.06
CA LEU A 2 6.21 -7.86 13.82
C LEU A 2 7.13 -7.39 12.68
N HIS A 3 7.13 -8.08 11.55
CA HIS A 3 7.90 -7.67 10.38
C HIS A 3 7.32 -6.37 9.77
N ALA A 4 8.17 -5.57 9.13
CA ALA A 4 7.71 -4.32 8.52
C ALA A 4 6.82 -4.62 7.29
N PRO A 5 5.80 -3.79 7.03
CA PRO A 5 5.06 -3.80 5.77
C PRO A 5 5.99 -3.69 4.57
N TYR A 6 5.59 -4.29 3.46
CA TYR A 6 6.29 -4.19 2.18
C TYR A 6 5.28 -4.25 1.03
N ALA A 7 5.65 -3.70 -0.13
CA ALA A 7 4.86 -3.82 -1.34
C ALA A 7 5.43 -4.91 -2.26
N GLN A 8 4.56 -5.55 -3.02
CA GLN A 8 4.90 -6.55 -4.02
C GLN A 8 4.19 -6.19 -5.32
N LEU A 9 4.95 -6.08 -6.42
CA LEU A 9 4.43 -5.82 -7.76
C LEU A 9 4.74 -7.00 -8.67
N GLY A 10 3.80 -7.34 -9.54
CA GLY A 10 3.93 -8.47 -10.47
C GLY A 10 3.60 -9.83 -9.84
N PRO A 11 3.65 -10.92 -10.62
CA PRO A 11 3.23 -12.25 -10.17
C PRO A 11 4.04 -12.68 -8.93
N ASN A 12 3.32 -13.09 -7.88
CA ASN A 12 3.93 -13.57 -6.65
C ASN A 12 4.64 -14.90 -6.95
N ALA A 13 5.92 -15.06 -6.59
CA ALA A 13 6.68 -16.27 -6.91
C ALA A 13 6.12 -17.55 -6.24
N HIS A 14 5.22 -17.40 -5.26
CA HIS A 14 4.51 -18.51 -4.61
C HIS A 14 3.24 -18.93 -5.36
N ASP A 15 2.82 -18.20 -6.40
CA ASP A 15 1.70 -18.59 -7.24
C ASP A 15 2.20 -19.52 -8.34
N SER A 16 1.73 -20.76 -8.27
CA SER A 16 2.02 -21.80 -9.26
C SER A 16 1.81 -21.25 -10.67
N TRP A 17 2.84 -21.41 -11.51
CA TRP A 17 2.93 -20.94 -12.90
C TRP A 17 1.67 -21.18 -13.75
N LEU A 18 0.90 -22.25 -13.49
CA LEU A 18 -0.37 -22.56 -14.14
C LEU A 18 -1.52 -21.60 -13.80
N LYS A 19 -1.53 -21.00 -12.60
CA LYS A 19 -2.57 -20.05 -12.16
C LYS A 19 -2.44 -18.67 -12.83
N ASN A 20 -1.20 -18.26 -13.15
CA ASN A 20 -0.93 -17.02 -13.90
C ASN A 20 -1.54 -17.02 -15.31
N LEU A 21 -1.88 -18.20 -15.85
CA LEU A 21 -2.50 -18.33 -17.18
C LEU A 21 -4.04 -18.15 -17.13
N LEU A 22 -4.67 -18.40 -15.98
CA LEU A 22 -6.14 -18.41 -15.82
C LEU A 22 -6.67 -17.22 -15.01
N LEU A 23 -5.92 -16.75 -14.02
CA LEU A 23 -6.29 -15.62 -13.19
C LEU A 23 -5.48 -14.42 -13.66
N LYS A 24 -6.14 -13.56 -14.42
CA LYS A 24 -5.67 -12.22 -14.78
C LYS A 24 -5.51 -11.37 -13.52
N ALA A 25 -4.52 -11.65 -12.67
CA ALA A 25 -3.96 -10.59 -11.84
C ALA A 25 -3.54 -9.52 -12.83
N ARG A 26 -4.29 -8.42 -12.90
CA ARG A 26 -3.99 -7.37 -13.87
C ARG A 26 -2.55 -6.94 -13.55
N PRO A 27 -1.65 -6.77 -14.54
CA PRO A 27 -0.27 -6.36 -14.33
C PRO A 27 -0.09 -4.96 -13.69
N LYS A 28 -1.11 -4.42 -13.01
CA LYS A 28 -1.22 -3.09 -12.43
C LYS A 28 -1.56 -3.06 -10.93
N ASP A 29 -1.88 -4.20 -10.32
CA ASP A 29 -2.24 -4.21 -8.89
C ASP A 29 -0.98 -4.27 -8.02
N ILE A 30 -0.86 -3.32 -7.10
CA ILE A 30 0.21 -3.25 -6.10
C ILE A 30 -0.27 -3.97 -4.85
N HIS A 31 0.39 -5.06 -4.45
CA HIS A 31 0.04 -5.76 -3.22
C HIS A 31 0.78 -5.18 -2.03
N LEU A 32 0.05 -4.63 -1.06
CA LEU A 32 0.56 -4.26 0.24
C LEU A 32 0.44 -5.47 1.19
N VAL A 33 1.58 -5.97 1.65
CA VAL A 33 1.62 -7.06 2.64
C VAL A 33 1.84 -6.48 4.03
N LEU A 34 1.00 -6.90 4.97
CA LEU A 34 1.06 -6.58 6.40
C LEU A 34 1.38 -7.86 7.18
N PRO A 35 2.67 -8.18 7.40
CA PRO A 35 3.05 -9.40 8.09
C PRO A 35 2.70 -9.36 9.58
N GLY A 36 2.24 -10.49 10.10
CA GLY A 36 1.86 -10.67 11.49
C GLY A 36 0.56 -9.96 11.87
N PHE A 37 -0.22 -9.51 10.88
CA PHE A 37 -1.56 -8.96 11.07
C PHE A 37 -2.59 -9.82 10.36
N GLN A 38 -3.74 -9.98 11.00
CA GLN A 38 -4.93 -10.60 10.46
C GLN A 38 -6.00 -9.53 10.21
N LEU A 39 -7.02 -9.84 9.41
CA LEU A 39 -8.13 -8.90 9.20
C LEU A 39 -8.82 -8.55 10.53
N ASN A 40 -9.03 -9.54 11.40
CA ASN A 40 -9.71 -9.39 12.68
C ASN A 40 -8.97 -8.45 13.64
N ASP A 41 -7.65 -8.27 13.48
CA ASP A 41 -6.86 -7.33 14.29
C ASP A 41 -7.33 -5.88 14.14
N PHE A 42 -7.96 -5.57 13.00
CA PHE A 42 -8.48 -4.26 12.66
C PHE A 42 -10.01 -4.15 12.78
N GLN A 43 -10.70 -5.23 13.13
CA GLN A 43 -12.14 -5.22 13.30
C GLN A 43 -12.50 -4.88 14.75
N PRO A 44 -13.50 -4.01 14.98
CA PRO A 44 -13.98 -3.77 16.33
C PRO A 44 -14.64 -5.05 16.89
N PRO A 45 -14.31 -5.48 18.12
CA PRO A 45 -15.11 -6.50 18.80
C PRO A 45 -16.53 -5.94 19.04
N LEU A 46 -17.50 -6.83 19.27
CA LEU A 46 -18.95 -6.54 19.41
C LEU A 46 -19.31 -5.35 20.34
N SER A 47 -18.41 -4.90 21.21
CA SER A 47 -18.59 -3.73 22.07
C SER A 47 -17.30 -2.93 22.32
N GLY A 48 -16.36 -2.86 21.38
CA GLY A 48 -15.06 -2.23 21.65
C GLY A 48 -14.34 -1.63 20.45
N GLN A 49 -13.15 -1.10 20.73
CA GLN A 49 -12.24 -0.58 19.71
C GLN A 49 -11.43 -1.74 19.12
N PRO A 50 -11.07 -1.68 17.82
CA PRO A 50 -10.15 -2.67 17.26
C PRO A 50 -8.80 -2.60 17.98
N ALA A 51 -8.06 -3.71 18.03
CA ALA A 51 -6.72 -3.73 18.60
C ALA A 51 -5.75 -2.86 17.79
N HIS A 52 -5.99 -2.80 16.47
CA HIS A 52 -5.19 -2.05 15.52
C HIS A 52 -6.04 -1.17 14.61
N ARG A 53 -5.44 -0.09 14.10
CA ARG A 53 -6.00 0.69 12.98
C ARG A 53 -4.96 0.84 11.89
N LEU A 54 -5.43 0.82 10.64
CA LEU A 54 -4.60 1.06 9.47
C LEU A 54 -4.79 2.51 9.02
N GLY A 55 -3.67 3.18 8.75
CA GLY A 55 -3.65 4.44 8.01
C GLY A 55 -2.80 4.29 6.76
N ILE A 56 -3.23 4.95 5.67
CA ILE A 56 -2.53 5.00 4.40
C ILE A 56 -2.35 6.44 3.96
N GLY A 57 -1.16 6.79 3.50
CA GLY A 57 -0.88 8.04 2.83
C GLY A 57 0.00 7.79 1.62
N ALA A 58 -0.07 8.63 0.61
CA ALA A 58 0.74 8.46 -0.59
C ALA A 58 1.15 9.77 -1.26
N HIS A 59 2.37 9.78 -1.77
CA HIS A 59 2.81 10.74 -2.77
C HIS A 59 3.16 10.04 -4.08
N ARG A 60 2.89 10.71 -5.20
CA ARG A 60 3.49 10.38 -6.49
C ARG A 60 4.63 11.35 -6.76
N LEU A 61 5.83 10.81 -6.90
CA LEU A 61 7.02 11.54 -7.31
C LEU A 61 7.22 11.29 -8.79
N SER A 62 7.27 12.34 -9.60
CA SER A 62 7.45 12.23 -11.06
C SER A 62 8.48 13.23 -11.56
N VAL A 63 9.28 12.81 -12.54
CA VAL A 63 10.23 13.69 -13.24
C VAL A 63 9.77 13.85 -14.68
N PRO A 64 9.40 15.07 -15.13
CA PRO A 64 8.89 15.29 -16.48
C PRO A 64 9.99 15.13 -17.54
N LEU A 65 9.65 14.60 -18.71
CA LEU A 65 10.60 14.34 -19.81
C LEU A 65 11.07 15.62 -20.53
N HIS A 66 10.24 16.69 -20.54
CA HIS A 66 10.46 17.88 -21.36
C HIS A 66 10.55 19.19 -20.55
N SER A 67 11.16 19.19 -19.37
CA SER A 67 11.44 20.47 -18.71
C SER A 67 12.56 21.20 -19.46
N ARG A 68 12.26 22.31 -20.15
CA ARG A 68 13.29 23.27 -20.58
C ARG A 68 13.88 23.91 -19.32
N GLY A 69 14.87 23.26 -18.72
CA GLY A 69 15.48 23.65 -17.43
C GLY A 69 15.96 22.43 -16.62
N VAL A 70 16.46 22.67 -15.41
CA VAL A 70 16.83 21.60 -14.47
C VAL A 70 15.58 20.77 -14.16
N PRO A 71 15.56 19.45 -14.41
CA PRO A 71 14.43 18.59 -14.08
C PRO A 71 14.08 18.74 -12.59
N ARG A 72 12.88 19.22 -12.30
CA ARG A 72 12.37 19.30 -10.93
C ARG A 72 11.40 18.15 -10.73
N GLU A 73 11.64 17.37 -9.69
CA GLU A 73 10.69 16.36 -9.24
C GLU A 73 9.39 17.04 -8.84
N ARG A 74 8.28 16.58 -9.42
CA ARG A 74 6.92 16.94 -9.02
C ARG A 74 6.46 15.93 -7.99
N LYS A 75 5.91 16.43 -6.88
CA LYS A 75 5.38 15.65 -5.77
C LYS A 75 3.89 15.94 -5.64
N ASP A 76 3.06 14.98 -6.01
CA ASP A 76 1.60 15.06 -5.91
C ASP A 76 1.11 14.24 -4.70
N VAL A 77 0.16 14.77 -3.94
CA VAL A 77 -0.56 14.00 -2.91
C VAL A 77 -1.60 13.14 -3.60
N VAL A 78 -1.55 11.82 -3.36
CA VAL A 78 -2.47 10.84 -3.96
C VAL A 78 -3.03 9.87 -2.91
N SER A 79 -3.11 10.32 -1.65
CA SER A 79 -3.54 9.50 -0.52
C SER A 79 -4.98 9.00 -0.67
N GLU A 80 -5.89 9.85 -1.15
CA GLU A 80 -7.32 9.51 -1.29
C GLU A 80 -7.54 8.45 -2.35
N GLU A 81 -6.92 8.61 -3.53
CA GLU A 81 -7.01 7.69 -4.64
C GLU A 81 -6.45 6.32 -4.26
N VAL A 82 -5.32 6.30 -3.55
CA VAL A 82 -4.74 5.05 -3.04
C VAL A 82 -5.68 4.42 -2.02
N ALA A 83 -6.16 5.17 -1.01
CA ALA A 83 -7.04 4.65 0.03
C ALA A 83 -8.36 4.10 -0.54
N ASN A 84 -8.97 4.81 -1.48
CA ASN A 84 -10.22 4.40 -2.14
C ASN A 84 -10.06 3.17 -3.04
N SER A 85 -8.84 2.87 -3.48
CA SER A 85 -8.54 1.70 -4.31
C SER A 85 -8.25 0.41 -3.51
N LEU A 86 -8.15 0.51 -2.18
CA LEU A 86 -7.77 -0.63 -1.34
C LEU A 86 -8.82 -1.73 -1.40
N ARG A 87 -8.36 -2.96 -1.57
CA ARG A 87 -9.19 -4.18 -1.49
C ARG A 87 -8.45 -5.31 -0.81
N ILE A 88 -9.18 -6.21 -0.19
CA ILE A 88 -8.64 -7.39 0.47
C ILE A 88 -8.30 -8.46 -0.58
N VAL A 89 -7.09 -9.01 -0.55
CA VAL A 89 -6.65 -10.09 -1.45
C VAL A 89 -6.50 -11.42 -0.72
N GLN A 90 -5.87 -11.40 0.46
CA GLN A 90 -5.64 -12.60 1.26
C GLN A 90 -5.78 -12.26 2.73
N THR A 91 -6.52 -13.11 3.45
CA THR A 91 -6.61 -13.11 4.90
C THR A 91 -6.01 -14.41 5.43
N GLY A 92 -4.82 -14.37 6.00
CA GLY A 92 -4.19 -15.54 6.62
C GLY A 92 -3.82 -15.28 8.08
N PRO A 93 -3.52 -16.33 8.86
CA PRO A 93 -3.14 -16.19 10.27
C PRO A 93 -1.86 -15.37 10.48
N ASP A 94 -0.96 -15.37 9.48
CA ASP A 94 0.36 -14.76 9.56
C ASP A 94 0.51 -13.47 8.74
N ARG A 95 -0.49 -13.11 7.93
CA ARG A 95 -0.44 -11.90 7.08
C ARG A 95 -1.81 -11.49 6.56
N LEU A 96 -1.98 -10.18 6.41
CA LEU A 96 -3.05 -9.54 5.65
C LEU A 96 -2.43 -8.98 4.38
N VAL A 97 -3.03 -9.31 3.23
CA VAL A 97 -2.63 -8.76 1.93
C VAL A 97 -3.76 -7.92 1.39
N LEU A 98 -3.45 -6.65 1.13
CA LEU A 98 -4.32 -5.72 0.43
C LEU A 98 -3.76 -5.50 -0.98
N CYS A 99 -4.61 -5.20 -1.96
CA CYS A 99 -4.16 -4.58 -3.20
C CYS A 99 -4.62 -3.13 -3.25
N LEU A 100 -3.84 -2.31 -3.95
CA LEU A 100 -4.18 -0.95 -4.34
C LEU A 100 -3.87 -0.76 -5.81
N GLN A 101 -4.54 0.20 -6.44
CA GLN A 101 -4.27 0.60 -7.80
C GLN A 101 -3.31 1.78 -7.81
N TYR A 102 -2.38 1.80 -8.76
CA TYR A 102 -1.55 2.98 -8.96
C TYR A 102 -2.43 4.15 -9.49
N PRO A 103 -2.44 5.31 -8.82
CA PRO A 103 -3.22 6.47 -9.25
C PRO A 103 -2.56 7.14 -10.46
N VAL A 104 -2.98 6.75 -11.65
CA VAL A 104 -2.56 7.36 -12.92
C VAL A 104 -3.15 8.76 -13.01
N ASP A 105 -2.33 9.74 -13.42
CA ASP A 105 -2.83 11.08 -13.78
C ASP A 105 -3.49 11.01 -15.16
N PRO A 106 -4.82 11.16 -15.29
CA PRO A 106 -5.46 11.17 -16.60
C PRO A 106 -5.16 12.46 -17.39
N ASP A 107 -4.81 13.54 -16.69
CA ASP A 107 -4.57 14.87 -17.28
C ASP A 107 -3.09 15.12 -17.58
N ALA A 108 -2.22 14.14 -17.33
CA ALA A 108 -0.81 14.26 -17.67
C ALA A 108 -0.61 14.33 -19.20
N GLU A 109 -0.26 15.52 -19.69
CA GLU A 109 0.08 15.76 -21.10
C GLU A 109 1.22 14.86 -21.61
N PHE A 110 2.13 14.44 -20.72
CA PHE A 110 3.31 13.64 -21.09
C PHE A 110 3.54 12.48 -20.13
N THR A 111 4.02 11.36 -20.68
CA THR A 111 4.57 10.28 -19.84
C THR A 111 5.86 10.79 -19.17
N PRO A 112 5.96 10.72 -17.83
CA PRO A 112 7.15 11.14 -17.12
C PRO A 112 8.35 10.23 -17.42
N ALA A 113 9.56 10.80 -17.28
CA ALA A 113 10.83 10.07 -17.43
C ALA A 113 11.02 9.01 -16.33
N SER A 114 10.54 9.31 -15.11
CA SER A 114 10.51 8.39 -13.98
C SER A 114 9.32 8.68 -13.07
N GLU A 115 8.79 7.63 -12.46
CA GLU A 115 7.74 7.70 -11.43
C GLU A 115 8.09 6.81 -10.25
N THR A 116 7.83 7.32 -9.05
CA THR A 116 7.90 6.58 -7.80
C THR A 116 6.60 6.83 -7.03
N LEU A 117 5.97 5.76 -6.56
CA LEU A 117 4.94 5.85 -5.52
C LEU A 117 5.64 5.78 -4.17
N GLU A 118 5.51 6.84 -3.38
CA GLU A 118 5.87 6.87 -1.98
C GLU A 118 4.63 6.52 -1.16
N LEU A 119 4.57 5.28 -0.65
CA LEU A 119 3.45 4.76 0.13
C LEU A 119 3.79 4.77 1.62
N ALA A 120 3.09 5.58 2.41
CA ALA A 120 3.15 5.54 3.87
C ALA A 120 2.06 4.63 4.43
N VAL A 121 2.49 3.70 5.28
CA VAL A 121 1.66 2.74 5.99
C VAL A 121 1.80 3.00 7.48
N CYS A 122 0.71 3.39 8.13
CA CYS A 122 0.65 3.59 9.57
C CYS A 122 -0.16 2.46 10.20
N ILE A 123 0.45 1.74 11.13
CA ILE A 123 -0.30 0.87 12.03
C ILE A 123 -0.38 1.53 13.40
N GLN A 124 -1.59 1.82 13.85
CA GLN A 124 -1.86 2.28 15.21
C GLN A 124 -2.20 1.06 16.06
N THR A 125 -1.63 0.97 17.25
CA THR A 125 -1.93 -0.09 18.23
C THR A 125 -2.56 0.53 19.47
N LEU A 126 -3.69 -0.02 19.91
CA LEU A 126 -4.33 0.42 21.15
C LEU A 126 -3.50 -0.09 22.34
N ASN A 127 -3.09 0.82 23.21
CA ASN A 127 -2.36 0.47 24.42
C ASN A 127 -3.32 0.19 25.59
N ALA A 128 -2.81 -0.41 26.67
CA ALA A 128 -3.58 -0.77 27.85
C ALA A 128 -4.24 0.44 28.58
N LYS A 129 -3.82 1.67 28.26
CA LYS A 129 -4.39 2.93 28.80
C LYS A 129 -5.43 3.55 27.86
N GLY A 130 -5.81 2.87 26.77
CA GLY A 130 -6.77 3.38 25.77
C GLY A 130 -6.20 4.40 24.79
N GLY A 131 -4.88 4.59 24.76
CA GLY A 131 -4.21 5.50 23.82
C GLY A 131 -3.68 4.77 22.58
N TRP A 132 -3.54 5.51 21.47
CA TRP A 132 -3.00 4.98 20.21
C TRP A 132 -1.50 5.20 20.08
N PHE A 133 -0.76 4.13 19.80
CA PHE A 133 0.65 4.22 19.42
C PHE A 133 0.81 4.00 17.91
N SER A 134 1.27 5.03 17.20
CA SER A 134 1.43 5.01 15.74
C SER A 134 2.81 4.50 15.32
N ARG A 135 2.84 3.60 14.34
CA ARG A 135 4.05 3.13 13.68
C ARG A 135 3.94 3.34 12.18
N VAL A 136 4.56 4.40 11.68
CA VAL A 136 4.63 4.72 10.26
C VAL A 136 5.83 4.02 9.60
N ARG A 137 5.61 3.48 8.41
CA ARG A 137 6.62 2.92 7.50
C ARG A 137 6.36 3.47 6.11
N VAL A 138 7.42 3.83 5.41
CA VAL A 138 7.33 4.35 4.04
C VAL A 138 7.96 3.35 3.09
N ILE A 139 7.32 3.11 1.96
CA ILE A 139 7.78 2.21 0.90
C ILE A 139 7.89 3.04 -0.37
N HIS A 140 9.05 3.02 -1.02
CA HIS A 140 9.22 3.58 -2.37
C HIS A 140 9.16 2.45 -3.38
N LEU A 141 8.27 2.58 -4.36
CA LEU A 141 8.14 1.60 -5.43
C LEU A 141 8.01 2.29 -6.79
N ASN A 142 8.64 1.68 -7.80
CA ASN A 142 8.41 2.08 -9.18
C ASN A 142 7.17 1.33 -9.68
N PRO A 143 6.07 2.04 -10.00
CA PRO A 143 4.80 1.42 -10.36
C PRO A 143 4.85 0.62 -11.67
N ARG A 144 5.92 0.78 -12.46
CA ARG A 144 6.14 0.09 -13.74
C ARG A 144 7.10 -1.10 -13.63
N ALA A 145 7.72 -1.32 -12.47
CA ALA A 145 8.67 -2.41 -12.25
C ALA A 145 8.11 -3.49 -11.32
N ALA A 146 8.49 -4.74 -11.56
CA ALA A 146 8.10 -5.87 -10.72
C ALA A 146 9.07 -6.08 -9.55
N GLY A 147 8.61 -6.78 -8.51
CA GLY A 147 9.44 -7.22 -7.40
C GLY A 147 8.92 -6.80 -6.03
N ARG A 148 9.75 -7.06 -5.03
CA ARG A 148 9.47 -6.77 -3.63
C ARG A 148 10.12 -5.46 -3.21
N TYR A 149 9.33 -4.55 -2.64
CA TYR A 149 9.75 -3.24 -2.17
C TYR A 149 9.64 -3.16 -0.64
N PRO A 150 10.76 -3.21 0.09
CA PRO A 150 10.75 -3.14 1.55
C PRO A 150 10.45 -1.71 2.03
N ALA A 151 10.01 -1.59 3.28
CA ALA A 151 9.94 -0.30 3.96
C ALA A 151 11.35 0.31 4.09
N LEU A 152 11.43 1.61 3.86
CA LEU A 152 12.63 2.41 4.03
C LEU A 152 13.08 2.45 5.50
N PRO A 153 14.39 2.60 5.76
CA PRO A 153 14.89 2.96 7.07
C PRO A 153 14.24 4.27 7.56
N ARG A 154 13.90 4.35 8.85
CA ARG A 154 13.21 5.54 9.41
C ARG A 154 13.95 6.86 9.16
N GLN A 155 15.28 6.82 9.10
CA GLN A 155 16.13 8.00 8.90
C GLN A 155 16.10 8.53 7.46
N ALA A 156 15.66 7.71 6.49
CA ALA A 156 15.55 8.10 5.09
C ALA A 156 14.24 8.84 4.78
N VAL A 157 13.32 8.93 5.75
CA VAL A 157 12.02 9.56 5.56
C VAL A 157 12.06 10.97 6.16
N THR A 158 11.97 11.98 5.31
CA THR A 158 12.03 13.39 5.69
C THR A 158 10.65 14.02 5.89
N GLU A 159 9.65 13.50 5.18
CA GLU A 159 8.27 13.98 5.20
C GLU A 159 7.32 12.80 5.02
N HIS A 160 6.13 12.88 5.61
CA HIS A 160 5.08 11.88 5.43
C HIS A 160 3.93 12.47 4.62
N PRO A 161 3.34 11.70 3.67
CA PRO A 161 2.11 12.11 3.03
C PRO A 161 0.96 12.26 4.04
N PRO A 162 -0.07 13.06 3.72
CA PRO A 162 -1.30 13.13 4.50
C PRO A 162 -1.86 11.73 4.73
N MET A 163 -2.01 11.35 6.00
CA MET A 163 -2.44 10.02 6.41
C MET A 163 -3.97 9.97 6.53
N LEU A 164 -4.58 9.01 5.83
CA LEU A 164 -6.01 8.72 5.90
C LEU A 164 -6.21 7.43 6.70
N LEU A 165 -7.20 7.43 7.60
CA LEU A 165 -7.59 6.22 8.32
C LEU A 165 -8.36 5.31 7.37
N VAL A 166 -8.02 4.02 7.36
CA VAL A 166 -8.69 3.02 6.53
C VAL A 166 -9.61 2.19 7.42
N GLU A 167 -10.89 2.16 7.07
CA GLU A 167 -11.88 1.28 7.67
C GLU A 167 -11.77 -0.10 7.05
N THR A 168 -10.75 -0.87 7.47
CA THR A 168 -10.41 -2.18 6.89
C THR A 168 -11.57 -3.17 6.87
N HIS A 169 -12.52 -3.04 7.80
CA HIS A 169 -13.72 -3.88 7.87
C HIS A 169 -14.77 -3.57 6.79
N LEU A 170 -14.66 -2.44 6.09
CA LEU A 170 -15.51 -2.06 4.97
C LEU A 170 -14.86 -2.32 3.60
N LEU A 171 -13.61 -2.78 3.58
CA LEU A 171 -12.92 -3.06 2.32
C LEU A 171 -13.54 -4.26 1.62
N GLU A 172 -13.80 -4.11 0.33
CA GLU A 172 -14.24 -5.19 -0.54
C GLU A 172 -13.12 -6.19 -0.81
N SER A 173 -13.48 -7.42 -1.16
CA SER A 173 -12.52 -8.39 -1.68
C SER A 173 -12.18 -8.08 -3.14
N ALA A 174 -10.91 -8.27 -3.52
CA ALA A 174 -10.48 -8.12 -4.90
C ALA A 174 -10.97 -9.28 -5.78
N ASP A 175 -11.13 -9.04 -7.09
CA ASP A 175 -11.56 -10.07 -8.06
C ASP A 175 -10.62 -11.29 -8.07
N HIS A 176 -9.33 -11.08 -7.79
CA HIS A 176 -8.30 -12.10 -7.68
C HIS A 176 -8.01 -12.50 -6.24
N ALA A 177 -8.89 -12.20 -5.29
CA ALA A 177 -8.73 -12.63 -3.91
C ALA A 177 -8.68 -14.17 -3.84
N HIS A 178 -7.77 -14.69 -3.03
CA HIS A 178 -7.69 -16.10 -2.73
C HIS A 178 -8.30 -16.32 -1.35
N GLN A 179 -9.40 -17.08 -1.31
CA GLN A 179 -9.83 -17.70 -0.07
C GLN A 179 -8.98 -18.96 0.09
N ASP A 180 -8.12 -18.96 1.11
CA ASP A 180 -7.46 -20.19 1.59
C ASP A 180 -8.51 -21.13 2.20
#